data_AF-A0A1H1D3T6-F1
#
_entry.id   AF-A0A1H1D3T6-F1
#
_cell.length_a   1.000
_cell.length_b   1.000
_cell.length_c   1.000
_cell.angle_alpha   90.00
_cell.angle_beta   90.00
_cell.angle_gamma   90.00
#
_symmetry.space_group_name_H-M   'P 1'
#
loop_
_entity.id
_entity.type
_entity.pdbx_description
1 polymer ?
#
loop_
_entity_poly.entity_id
_entity_poly.type
_entity_poly.pdbx_seq_one_letter_code
_entity_poly.pdbx_strand_id
1 'polypeptide(L)'
;MSDQQPAPRSVADRLRDALASVRASAARRPVPWIAGGLAAVLVLGSGGAVAVAAATMPAPRSSASPVADASTSSTPSQSTSATATAPASTPTPAGRAVPKDVPGPTALRTCTISSAASASGLGAFEGYVMNAKTGEVLFSRNGDKAAQTGSVMKTLTTATALAVLGGDHRIPTTVTKESGGTIALVGHGDATLSAGGATVYPGAPTLGQLAQQVKAKLGNTPVTTIVTDDTYWNDADAWDPTWPVSERTIGYQPNVTALMVDGDRANPGAATSPRSTDPVGRAGSLFRTALANAGVAGAANAQLVKRATTSSDTIATVSSQPVSTLIGQMIPNSDNTLAEMLARISSKESGSNGSAVSLTSVYQAALKSYGVDPAGIVIKDGSGESAANAVSPNFVAHLMVQVQAGAKGLGTLANALPVSGQSGTLASRFTGANAVARGKVHAKTGWIDSANTLGGYIDAADGSRLTFAFYAIGSSRAAALPALDAVTAATYSCGSKLTGS
;
A
#
# COMPACT_ATOMS: atom_id res chain seq x y z
N MET A 1 -6.94 21.43 83.09
CA MET A 1 -6.29 22.42 82.22
C MET A 1 -6.50 21.96 80.79
N SER A 2 -7.08 22.82 79.96
CA SER A 2 -7.82 22.52 78.73
C SER A 2 -7.02 21.84 77.61
N ASP A 3 -7.66 20.84 76.98
CA ASP A 3 -7.41 20.43 75.60
C ASP A 3 -7.88 21.52 74.63
N GLN A 4 -6.99 22.01 73.76
CA GLN A 4 -7.36 22.78 72.57
C GLN A 4 -7.06 21.96 71.32
N GLN A 5 -8.12 21.56 70.61
CA GLN A 5 -8.06 21.10 69.22
C GLN A 5 -7.58 22.25 68.30
N PRO A 6 -6.75 21.97 67.28
CA PRO A 6 -6.41 22.96 66.27
C PRO A 6 -7.61 23.24 65.34
N ALA A 7 -7.76 24.51 64.97
CA ALA A 7 -8.86 24.99 64.13
C ALA A 7 -8.85 24.37 62.71
N PRO A 8 -10.02 24.11 62.09
CA PRO A 8 -10.12 23.53 60.76
C PRO A 8 -9.62 24.49 59.68
N ARG A 9 -8.81 23.98 58.75
CA ARG A 9 -8.29 24.74 57.60
C ARG A 9 -9.42 25.20 56.67
N SER A 10 -9.26 26.43 56.17
CA SER A 10 -10.23 27.08 55.27
C SER A 10 -10.36 26.31 53.94
N VAL A 11 -11.52 26.45 53.30
CA VAL A 11 -11.79 25.88 51.96
C VAL A 11 -10.84 26.46 50.90
N ALA A 12 -10.35 27.69 51.10
CA ALA A 12 -9.40 28.35 50.20
C ALA A 12 -8.02 27.68 50.21
N ASP A 13 -7.58 27.16 51.36
CA ASP A 13 -6.28 26.47 51.47
C ASP A 13 -6.34 25.08 50.82
N ARG A 14 -7.49 24.39 50.92
CA ARG A 14 -7.73 23.11 50.22
C ARG A 14 -7.78 23.26 48.69
N LEU A 15 -8.23 24.40 48.18
CA LEU A 15 -8.27 24.68 46.74
C LEU A 15 -6.90 25.05 46.16
N ARG A 16 -6.01 25.70 46.92
CA ARG A 16 -4.64 25.99 46.47
C ARG A 16 -3.79 24.73 46.33
N ASP A 17 -3.90 23.78 47.25
CA ASP A 17 -3.16 22.51 47.19
C ASP A 17 -3.69 21.58 46.08
N ALA A 18 -4.99 21.65 45.77
CA ALA A 18 -5.60 20.95 44.64
C ALA A 18 -5.14 21.52 43.27
N LEU A 19 -4.87 22.82 43.18
CA LEU A 19 -4.36 23.45 41.95
C LEU A 19 -2.84 23.29 41.77
N ALA A 20 -2.08 23.16 42.86
CA ALA A 20 -0.64 22.87 42.82
C ALA A 20 -0.35 21.41 42.39
N SER A 21 -1.21 20.46 42.77
CA SER A 21 -1.07 19.04 42.37
C SER A 21 -1.47 18.77 40.91
N VAL A 22 -2.30 19.62 40.29
CA VAL A 22 -2.68 19.51 38.88
C VAL A 22 -1.59 20.07 37.93
N ARG A 23 -0.76 21.03 38.38
CA ARG A 23 0.37 21.54 37.58
C ARG A 23 1.63 20.66 37.61
N ALA A 24 1.73 19.71 38.52
CA ALA A 24 2.88 18.78 38.62
C ALA A 24 2.70 17.45 37.87
N SER A 25 1.50 17.14 37.35
CA SER A 25 1.22 15.89 36.63
C SER A 25 1.30 15.99 35.09
N ALA A 26 1.72 17.13 34.53
CA ALA A 26 1.82 17.34 33.07
C ALA A 26 3.20 17.02 32.46
N ALA A 27 4.11 16.39 33.22
CA ALA A 27 5.43 16.02 32.71
C ALA A 27 5.86 14.64 33.22
N ARG A 28 5.33 13.57 32.61
CA ARG A 28 5.93 12.23 32.54
C ARG A 28 5.17 11.38 31.52
N ARG A 29 5.84 11.00 30.43
CA ARG A 29 5.34 10.09 29.41
C ARG A 29 5.29 8.66 29.98
N PRO A 30 4.19 7.90 29.82
CA PRO A 30 4.20 6.48 30.18
C PRO A 30 4.87 5.66 29.07
N VAL A 31 5.84 4.86 29.47
CA VAL A 31 6.42 3.73 28.72
C VAL A 31 5.49 2.53 28.93
N PRO A 32 4.96 1.86 27.89
CA PRO A 32 4.24 0.62 28.10
C PRO A 32 5.23 -0.54 28.21
N TRP A 33 5.23 -1.18 29.38
CA TRP A 33 5.81 -2.49 29.62
C TRP A 33 4.99 -3.56 28.88
N ILE A 34 5.68 -4.46 28.20
CA ILE A 34 5.12 -5.66 27.56
C ILE A 34 4.97 -6.73 28.65
N ALA A 35 3.74 -7.13 28.96
CA ALA A 35 3.44 -8.37 29.67
C ALA A 35 2.96 -9.40 28.65
N GLY A 36 3.76 -10.43 28.43
CA GLY A 36 3.43 -11.57 27.58
C GLY A 36 2.39 -12.48 28.25
N GLY A 37 1.39 -12.89 27.46
CA GLY A 37 0.52 -14.02 27.78
C GLY A 37 0.75 -15.12 26.75
N LEU A 38 1.40 -16.21 27.17
CA LEU A 38 1.43 -17.47 26.44
C LEU A 38 0.03 -18.09 26.46
N ALA A 39 -0.52 -18.41 25.29
CA ALA A 39 -1.57 -19.40 25.15
C ALA A 39 -0.99 -20.59 24.38
N ALA A 40 -0.64 -21.64 25.13
CA ALA A 40 -0.26 -22.93 24.57
C ALA A 40 -1.55 -23.69 24.18
N VAL A 41 -1.67 -24.06 22.91
CA VAL A 41 -2.67 -25.03 22.45
C VAL A 41 -1.94 -26.29 22.03
N LEU A 42 -2.04 -27.32 22.86
CA LEU A 42 -1.71 -28.70 22.51
C LEU A 42 -2.79 -29.24 21.56
N VAL A 43 -2.38 -29.77 20.41
CA VAL A 43 -3.18 -30.75 19.67
C VAL A 43 -2.32 -31.99 19.48
N LEU A 44 -2.64 -33.02 20.27
CA LEU A 44 -2.20 -34.40 20.04
C LEU A 44 -3.03 -35.02 18.92
N GLY A 45 -2.36 -35.80 18.09
CA GLY A 45 -2.88 -36.29 16.82
C GLY A 45 -3.66 -37.59 16.86
N SER A 46 -4.07 -37.98 15.66
CA SER A 46 -4.30 -39.32 15.11
C SER A 46 -4.33 -39.08 13.59
N GLY A 47 -3.62 -39.76 12.72
CA GLY A 47 -3.29 -41.18 12.63
C GLY A 47 -3.85 -41.65 11.29
N GLY A 48 -3.02 -42.21 10.40
CA GLY A 48 -3.50 -42.90 9.19
C GLY A 48 -2.65 -42.63 7.94
N ALA A 49 -2.23 -43.71 7.29
CA ALA A 49 -1.08 -43.80 6.40
C ALA A 49 -1.46 -44.01 4.91
N VAL A 50 -0.41 -44.20 4.09
CA VAL A 50 -0.35 -44.85 2.75
C VAL A 50 -0.94 -43.99 1.60
N ALA A 51 -0.37 -43.84 0.39
CA ALA A 51 0.51 -44.69 -0.40
C ALA A 51 1.33 -43.87 -1.43
N VAL A 52 2.53 -44.37 -1.72
CA VAL A 52 3.38 -44.03 -2.86
C VAL A 52 2.82 -44.70 -4.12
N ALA A 53 2.66 -43.96 -5.21
CA ALA A 53 2.52 -44.53 -6.55
C ALA A 53 3.17 -43.61 -7.60
N ALA A 54 4.31 -44.08 -8.12
CA ALA A 54 4.96 -43.58 -9.30
C ALA A 54 4.29 -44.17 -10.56
N ALA A 55 4.07 -43.35 -11.59
CA ALA A 55 3.71 -43.79 -12.94
C ALA A 55 4.25 -42.73 -13.93
N THR A 56 5.44 -42.94 -14.48
CA THR A 56 5.70 -43.45 -15.85
C THR A 56 5.12 -42.56 -16.96
N MET A 57 5.97 -41.68 -17.49
CA MET A 57 5.80 -41.10 -18.83
C MET A 57 6.38 -42.04 -19.90
N PRO A 58 5.71 -42.20 -21.06
CA PRO A 58 6.36 -42.63 -22.28
C PRO A 58 6.57 -41.45 -23.24
N ALA A 59 7.80 -41.31 -23.73
CA ALA A 59 8.14 -40.58 -24.94
C ALA A 59 7.96 -41.47 -26.18
N PRO A 60 7.80 -40.86 -27.37
CA PRO A 60 8.53 -41.31 -28.56
C PRO A 60 9.21 -40.10 -29.24
N ARG A 61 10.54 -40.07 -29.40
CA ARG A 61 11.37 -40.64 -30.48
C ARG A 61 10.97 -40.32 -31.93
N SER A 62 11.94 -39.66 -32.58
CA SER A 62 12.43 -39.88 -33.96
C SER A 62 11.70 -39.23 -35.14
N SER A 63 12.39 -38.36 -35.85
CA SER A 63 12.99 -38.71 -37.16
C SER A 63 13.83 -37.55 -37.71
N ALA A 64 15.03 -37.88 -38.17
CA ALA A 64 15.92 -37.01 -38.92
C ALA A 64 16.24 -37.69 -40.26
N SER A 65 16.49 -36.82 -41.27
CA SER A 65 17.18 -37.05 -42.54
C SER A 65 16.32 -37.67 -43.68
N PRO A 66 16.63 -37.36 -44.96
CA PRO A 66 17.87 -37.83 -45.59
C PRO A 66 18.72 -36.76 -46.30
N VAL A 67 19.99 -37.15 -46.42
CA VAL A 67 21.06 -36.63 -47.29
C VAL A 67 20.83 -37.16 -48.71
N ALA A 68 21.25 -36.40 -49.74
CA ALA A 68 21.48 -36.91 -51.08
C ALA A 68 22.91 -36.57 -51.52
N ASP A 69 23.67 -37.63 -51.78
CA ASP A 69 24.98 -37.70 -52.44
C ASP A 69 24.84 -37.53 -53.97
N ALA A 70 25.93 -37.06 -54.60
CA ALA A 70 26.47 -37.52 -55.90
C ALA A 70 27.42 -36.44 -56.47
N SER A 71 28.55 -36.68 -57.13
CA SER A 71 29.37 -37.85 -57.41
C SER A 71 30.67 -37.29 -58.04
N THR A 72 31.75 -38.01 -57.86
CA THR A 72 33.10 -37.75 -58.40
C THR A 72 33.21 -38.08 -59.89
N SER A 73 34.11 -37.40 -60.62
CA SER A 73 34.70 -37.88 -61.89
C SER A 73 36.05 -37.19 -62.16
N SER A 74 36.97 -37.97 -62.70
CA SER A 74 38.43 -37.81 -62.74
C SER A 74 39.02 -37.08 -63.97
N THR A 75 40.24 -36.57 -63.78
CA THR A 75 41.31 -36.02 -64.66
C THR A 75 41.61 -36.85 -65.94
N PRO A 76 42.36 -36.37 -66.99
CA PRO A 76 43.73 -35.78 -66.89
C PRO A 76 44.22 -34.73 -67.95
N SER A 77 45.28 -34.00 -67.55
CA SER A 77 46.49 -33.50 -68.26
C SER A 77 46.47 -32.69 -69.57
N GLN A 78 47.11 -31.50 -69.46
CA GLN A 78 48.32 -31.01 -70.17
C GLN A 78 48.27 -29.70 -70.99
N SER A 79 49.22 -28.83 -70.60
CA SER A 79 50.09 -27.93 -71.37
C SER A 79 49.62 -26.58 -71.97
N THR A 80 50.27 -25.55 -71.41
CA THR A 80 50.92 -24.36 -72.04
C THR A 80 50.08 -23.31 -72.75
N SER A 81 50.03 -22.11 -72.18
CA SER A 81 50.86 -20.98 -72.64
C SER A 81 50.66 -19.74 -71.77
N ALA A 82 51.76 -19.05 -71.51
CA ALA A 82 51.84 -17.82 -70.74
C ALA A 82 51.28 -16.64 -71.53
N THR A 83 50.54 -15.75 -70.86
CA THR A 83 50.39 -14.36 -71.29
C THR A 83 50.48 -13.49 -70.05
N ALA A 84 51.37 -12.50 -70.10
CA ALA A 84 51.73 -11.62 -69.02
C ALA A 84 50.58 -10.67 -68.65
N THR A 85 50.21 -10.65 -67.37
CA THR A 85 49.34 -9.63 -66.78
C THR A 85 50.15 -8.83 -65.77
N ALA A 86 50.08 -7.51 -65.89
CA ALA A 86 50.77 -6.51 -65.08
C ALA A 86 50.62 -6.74 -63.56
N PRO A 87 51.61 -6.34 -62.73
CA PRO A 87 51.54 -6.55 -61.29
C PRO A 87 50.38 -5.76 -60.69
N ALA A 88 49.43 -6.51 -60.11
CA ALA A 88 48.36 -5.96 -59.30
C ALA A 88 48.96 -5.31 -58.03
N SER A 89 48.59 -4.06 -57.77
CA SER A 89 48.92 -3.34 -56.55
C SER A 89 48.48 -4.14 -55.33
N THR A 90 49.43 -4.39 -54.42
CA THR A 90 49.20 -5.05 -53.14
C THR A 90 48.09 -4.32 -52.35
N PRO A 91 47.01 -4.99 -51.93
CA PRO A 91 46.01 -4.35 -51.08
C PRO A 91 46.64 -4.00 -49.74
N THR A 92 46.62 -2.72 -49.39
CA THR A 92 46.97 -2.23 -48.05
C THR A 92 46.12 -2.98 -47.02
N PRO A 93 46.70 -3.55 -45.95
CA PRO A 93 45.93 -4.18 -44.89
C PRO A 93 44.91 -3.17 -44.36
N ALA A 94 43.62 -3.53 -44.42
CA ALA A 94 42.57 -2.72 -43.81
C ALA A 94 42.95 -2.49 -42.33
N GLY A 95 43.05 -1.21 -41.94
CA GLY A 95 43.35 -0.83 -40.56
C GLY A 95 42.39 -1.56 -39.62
N ARG A 96 42.94 -2.21 -38.59
CA ARG A 96 42.16 -2.95 -37.59
C ARG A 96 41.08 -2.01 -37.04
N ALA A 97 39.81 -2.41 -37.17
CA ALA A 97 38.70 -1.65 -36.63
C ALA A 97 38.89 -1.48 -35.11
N VAL A 98 39.10 -0.24 -34.67
CA VAL A 98 39.08 0.11 -33.25
C VAL A 98 37.60 0.24 -32.87
N PRO A 99 37.09 -0.53 -31.89
CA PRO A 99 35.73 -0.34 -31.40
C PRO A 99 35.55 1.11 -30.94
N LYS A 100 34.53 1.78 -31.47
CA LYS A 100 34.25 3.21 -31.19
C LYS A 100 33.75 3.42 -29.75
N ASP A 101 33.30 2.35 -29.11
CA ASP A 101 32.78 2.34 -27.75
C ASP A 101 33.58 1.32 -26.93
N VAL A 102 34.73 1.74 -26.39
CA VAL A 102 35.30 1.06 -25.23
C VAL A 102 34.43 1.47 -24.05
N PRO A 103 33.70 0.55 -23.37
CA PRO A 103 32.97 0.89 -22.16
C PRO A 103 33.93 1.60 -21.21
N GLY A 104 33.53 2.79 -20.74
CA GLY A 104 34.30 3.52 -19.74
C GLY A 104 34.55 2.65 -18.50
N PRO A 105 35.53 3.00 -17.66
CA PRO A 105 35.83 2.21 -16.46
C PRO A 105 34.58 2.04 -15.59
N THR A 106 34.08 0.81 -15.49
CA THR A 106 33.01 0.45 -14.54
C THR A 106 33.61 0.48 -13.14
N ALA A 107 32.99 1.23 -12.22
CA ALA A 107 33.41 1.24 -10.83
C ALA A 107 33.37 -0.18 -10.25
N LEU A 108 34.46 -0.64 -9.64
CA LEU A 108 34.49 -1.94 -8.99
C LEU A 108 33.51 -1.95 -7.81
N ARG A 109 32.56 -2.89 -7.85
CA ARG A 109 31.60 -3.12 -6.76
C ARG A 109 32.27 -3.99 -5.69
N THR A 110 32.61 -3.39 -4.55
CA THR A 110 33.44 -4.00 -3.50
C THR A 110 32.73 -4.19 -2.16
N CYS A 111 31.46 -3.78 -2.03
CA CYS A 111 30.70 -3.84 -0.79
C CYS A 111 29.60 -4.90 -0.87
N THR A 112 29.38 -5.69 0.18
CA THR A 112 28.33 -6.72 0.18
C THR A 112 27.43 -6.59 1.40
N ILE A 113 26.14 -6.90 1.23
CA ILE A 113 25.17 -7.01 2.31
C ILE A 113 24.84 -8.46 2.68
N SER A 114 25.58 -9.45 2.15
CA SER A 114 25.24 -10.88 2.27
C SER A 114 25.04 -11.34 3.71
N SER A 115 25.83 -10.85 4.67
CA SER A 115 25.65 -11.16 6.09
C SER A 115 24.31 -10.63 6.63
N ALA A 116 24.00 -9.36 6.35
CA ALA A 116 22.74 -8.76 6.79
C ALA A 116 21.52 -9.38 6.08
N ALA A 117 21.64 -9.68 4.79
CA ALA A 117 20.61 -10.34 3.98
C ALA A 117 20.37 -11.81 4.38
N SER A 118 21.28 -12.42 5.14
CA SER A 118 21.15 -13.78 5.67
C SER A 118 20.85 -13.82 7.17
N ALA A 119 20.49 -12.69 7.77
CA ALA A 119 20.08 -12.65 9.17
C ALA A 119 18.85 -13.54 9.39
N SER A 120 18.87 -14.37 10.43
CA SER A 120 17.78 -15.31 10.74
C SER A 120 16.42 -14.64 10.92
N GLY A 121 16.41 -13.39 11.40
CA GLY A 121 15.20 -12.58 11.53
C GLY A 121 14.50 -12.26 10.22
N LEU A 122 15.13 -12.48 9.05
CA LEU A 122 14.49 -12.27 7.75
C LEU A 122 13.65 -13.47 7.27
N GLY A 123 13.74 -14.63 7.92
CA GLY A 123 13.03 -15.83 7.47
C GLY A 123 13.38 -16.20 6.01
N ALA A 124 12.37 -16.46 5.19
CA ALA A 124 12.56 -16.62 3.75
C ALA A 124 12.73 -15.25 3.08
N PHE A 125 13.96 -14.74 3.09
CA PHE A 125 14.27 -13.40 2.58
C PHE A 125 14.13 -13.31 1.04
N GLU A 126 13.45 -12.25 0.60
CA GLU A 126 13.35 -11.85 -0.79
C GLU A 126 13.71 -10.36 -0.88
N GLY A 127 14.60 -9.99 -1.79
CA GLY A 127 15.14 -8.64 -1.82
C GLY A 127 15.67 -8.23 -3.18
N TYR A 128 15.53 -6.94 -3.47
CA TYR A 128 15.99 -6.32 -4.71
C TYR A 128 16.48 -4.91 -4.45
N VAL A 129 17.61 -4.53 -5.06
CA VAL A 129 18.18 -3.17 -5.00
C VAL A 129 18.67 -2.77 -6.38
N MET A 130 18.34 -1.56 -6.79
CA MET A 130 18.73 -1.00 -8.09
C MET A 130 19.22 0.44 -7.92
N ASN A 131 20.19 0.84 -8.75
CA ASN A 131 20.56 2.24 -8.87
C ASN A 131 19.47 2.99 -9.65
N ALA A 132 18.86 4.01 -9.03
CA ALA A 132 17.71 4.72 -9.60
C ALA A 132 18.04 5.50 -10.88
N LYS A 133 19.31 5.90 -11.05
CA LYS A 133 19.77 6.70 -12.19
C LYS A 133 20.17 5.84 -13.38
N THR A 134 20.90 4.75 -13.14
CA THR A 134 21.46 3.91 -14.21
C THR A 134 20.58 2.71 -14.56
N GLY A 135 19.66 2.32 -13.67
CA GLY A 135 18.90 1.07 -13.80
C GLY A 135 19.75 -0.18 -13.50
N GLU A 136 20.98 -0.01 -13.02
CA GLU A 136 21.85 -1.14 -12.70
C GLU A 136 21.33 -1.90 -11.47
N VAL A 137 21.14 -3.21 -11.61
CA VAL A 137 20.77 -4.10 -10.51
C VAL A 137 21.99 -4.36 -9.64
N LEU A 138 21.91 -3.94 -8.38
CA LEU A 138 23.01 -4.02 -7.43
C LEU A 138 22.91 -5.26 -6.53
N PHE A 139 21.69 -5.71 -6.25
CA PHE A 139 21.43 -6.90 -5.45
C PHE A 139 20.10 -7.52 -5.85
N SER A 140 20.05 -8.84 -5.98
CA SER A 140 18.81 -9.59 -6.15
C SER A 140 18.92 -10.93 -5.44
N ARG A 141 18.01 -11.19 -4.51
CA ARG A 141 17.82 -12.51 -3.91
C ARG A 141 16.35 -12.83 -3.94
N ASN A 142 15.95 -13.80 -4.76
CA ASN A 142 14.53 -14.08 -5.03
C ASN A 142 13.74 -12.82 -5.45
N GLY A 143 14.41 -11.84 -6.08
CA GLY A 143 13.82 -10.54 -6.35
C GLY A 143 12.63 -10.58 -7.30
N ASP A 144 12.55 -11.60 -8.16
CA ASP A 144 11.45 -11.81 -9.10
C ASP A 144 10.30 -12.65 -8.51
N LYS A 145 10.49 -13.23 -7.33
CA LYS A 145 9.47 -14.06 -6.68
C LYS A 145 8.37 -13.16 -6.14
N ALA A 146 7.16 -13.33 -6.67
CA ALA A 146 5.99 -12.63 -6.17
C ALA A 146 5.58 -13.19 -4.79
N ALA A 147 5.29 -12.29 -3.85
CA ALA A 147 4.90 -12.65 -2.49
C ALA A 147 3.95 -11.61 -1.88
N GLN A 148 3.37 -11.97 -0.72
CA GLN A 148 2.56 -11.05 0.07
C GLN A 148 3.36 -9.80 0.46
N THR A 149 2.75 -8.64 0.24
CA THR A 149 3.45 -7.35 0.38
C THR A 149 3.26 -6.71 1.73
N GLY A 150 2.26 -7.11 2.51
CA GLY A 150 1.70 -6.24 3.54
C GLY A 150 1.37 -4.85 2.97
N SER A 151 1.39 -3.82 3.82
CA SER A 151 1.10 -2.43 3.44
C SER A 151 2.08 -1.76 2.45
N VAL A 152 3.11 -2.44 1.94
CA VAL A 152 3.83 -1.97 0.73
C VAL A 152 2.86 -1.90 -0.46
N MET A 153 1.78 -2.69 -0.47
CA MET A 153 0.70 -2.61 -1.46
C MET A 153 0.16 -1.19 -1.67
N LYS A 154 0.09 -0.40 -0.60
CA LYS A 154 -0.45 0.98 -0.66
C LYS A 154 0.35 1.88 -1.61
N THR A 155 1.60 1.54 -1.92
CA THR A 155 2.40 2.25 -2.93
C THR A 155 1.88 2.00 -4.34
N LEU A 156 1.48 0.76 -4.66
CA LEU A 156 0.82 0.42 -5.91
C LEU A 156 -0.58 1.03 -5.98
N THR A 157 -1.36 0.93 -4.89
CA THR A 157 -2.69 1.56 -4.80
C THR A 157 -2.63 3.06 -5.04
N THR A 158 -1.63 3.73 -4.46
CA THR A 158 -1.42 5.16 -4.68
C THR A 158 -1.07 5.46 -6.13
N ALA A 159 -0.14 4.71 -6.73
CA ALA A 159 0.22 4.89 -8.13
C ALA A 159 -0.98 4.66 -9.07
N THR A 160 -1.76 3.61 -8.82
CA THR A 160 -3.00 3.33 -9.55
C THR A 160 -4.00 4.48 -9.40
N ALA A 161 -4.24 4.96 -8.18
CA ALA A 161 -5.17 6.07 -7.94
C ALA A 161 -4.72 7.38 -8.61
N LEU A 162 -3.42 7.69 -8.59
CA LEU A 162 -2.88 8.86 -9.29
C LEU A 162 -3.00 8.75 -10.80
N ALA A 163 -2.81 7.56 -11.38
CA ALA A 163 -2.95 7.32 -12.80
C ALA A 163 -4.40 7.39 -13.29
N VAL A 164 -5.35 6.89 -12.48
CA VAL A 164 -6.77 6.81 -12.86
C VAL A 164 -7.52 8.10 -12.50
N LEU A 165 -7.36 8.59 -11.27
CA LEU A 165 -8.16 9.69 -10.72
C LEU A 165 -7.45 11.04 -10.85
N GLY A 166 -6.12 11.04 -10.73
CA GLY A 166 -5.33 12.26 -10.55
C GLY A 166 -5.37 12.78 -9.10
N GLY A 167 -4.44 13.68 -8.77
CA GLY A 167 -4.26 14.18 -7.39
C GLY A 167 -5.36 15.13 -6.89
N ASP A 168 -6.09 15.79 -7.80
CA ASP A 168 -7.11 16.80 -7.48
C ASP A 168 -8.52 16.21 -7.39
N HIS A 169 -8.70 14.95 -7.80
CA HIS A 169 -10.00 14.29 -7.73
C HIS A 169 -10.54 14.28 -6.30
N ARG A 170 -11.85 14.47 -6.19
CA ARG A 170 -12.58 14.45 -4.92
C ARG A 170 -13.79 13.54 -5.06
N ILE A 171 -14.08 12.81 -3.99
CA ILE A 171 -15.08 11.76 -3.97
C ILE A 171 -16.37 12.36 -3.39
N PRO A 172 -17.49 12.38 -4.12
CA PRO A 172 -18.71 12.99 -3.63
C PRO A 172 -19.46 12.08 -2.64
N THR A 173 -20.20 12.71 -1.73
CA THR A 173 -21.36 12.09 -1.08
C THR A 173 -22.56 12.97 -1.38
N THR A 174 -23.65 12.38 -1.86
CA THR A 174 -24.81 13.14 -2.35
C THR A 174 -26.06 12.80 -1.56
N VAL A 175 -27.02 13.72 -1.55
CA VAL A 175 -28.39 13.44 -1.11
C VAL A 175 -29.33 13.69 -2.27
N THR A 176 -30.12 12.68 -2.65
CA THR A 176 -31.16 12.81 -3.68
C THR A 176 -32.54 12.92 -3.05
N LYS A 177 -33.45 13.60 -3.74
CA LYS A 177 -34.86 13.71 -3.37
C LYS A 177 -35.69 12.71 -4.16
N GLU A 178 -36.53 11.96 -3.46
CA GLU A 178 -37.50 11.02 -4.02
C GLU A 178 -38.94 11.48 -3.69
N SER A 179 -39.93 10.70 -4.13
CA SER A 179 -41.35 10.97 -3.86
C SER A 179 -41.74 10.68 -2.41
N GLY A 180 -42.85 11.27 -1.94
CA GLY A 180 -43.51 10.87 -0.70
C GLY A 180 -42.75 11.19 0.60
N GLY A 181 -41.91 12.23 0.59
CA GLY A 181 -41.08 12.60 1.76
C GLY A 181 -39.84 11.73 1.92
N THR A 182 -39.42 11.03 0.86
CA THR A 182 -38.21 10.21 0.86
C THR A 182 -37.02 11.00 0.33
N ILE A 183 -35.86 10.83 0.98
CA ILE A 183 -34.55 11.26 0.46
C ILE A 183 -33.58 10.08 0.53
N ALA A 184 -32.53 10.08 -0.29
CA ALA A 184 -31.48 9.06 -0.22
C ALA A 184 -30.11 9.69 0.07
N LEU A 185 -29.40 9.18 1.07
CA LEU A 185 -27.97 9.40 1.28
C LEU A 185 -27.21 8.39 0.41
N VAL A 186 -26.49 8.88 -0.59
CA VAL A 186 -25.80 8.07 -1.59
C VAL A 186 -24.30 8.19 -1.40
N GLY A 187 -23.66 7.07 -1.08
CA GLY A 187 -22.22 6.96 -0.94
C GLY A 187 -21.54 6.59 -2.26
N HIS A 188 -20.56 7.38 -2.67
CA HIS A 188 -19.70 7.09 -3.83
C HIS A 188 -18.30 6.63 -3.40
N GLY A 189 -18.19 6.13 -2.17
CA GLY A 189 -16.98 5.55 -1.62
C GLY A 189 -16.18 6.42 -0.67
N ASP A 190 -16.57 7.67 -0.41
CA ASP A 190 -15.84 8.54 0.54
C ASP A 190 -15.91 7.98 1.97
N ALA A 191 -14.85 7.29 2.38
CA ALA A 191 -14.72 6.74 3.72
C ALA A 191 -14.37 7.79 4.79
N THR A 192 -14.09 9.03 4.38
CA THR A 192 -13.68 10.12 5.28
C THR A 192 -14.83 10.95 5.81
N LEU A 193 -16.01 10.89 5.19
CA LEU A 193 -17.21 11.62 5.60
C LEU A 193 -17.38 11.57 7.11
N SER A 194 -17.38 12.73 7.76
CA SER A 194 -17.36 12.80 9.22
C SER A 194 -18.74 13.02 9.83
N ALA A 195 -18.95 12.45 11.02
CA ALA A 195 -20.11 12.76 11.85
C ALA A 195 -20.08 14.22 12.38
N GLY A 196 -18.95 14.93 12.26
CA GLY A 196 -18.78 16.32 12.72
C GLY A 196 -18.10 16.47 14.09
N GLY A 197 -17.56 15.38 14.63
CA GLY A 197 -16.77 15.36 15.88
C GLY A 197 -15.27 15.25 15.64
N ALA A 198 -14.53 14.76 16.65
CA ALA A 198 -13.13 14.41 16.48
C ALA A 198 -12.99 13.35 15.39
N THR A 199 -12.04 13.51 14.46
CA THR A 199 -11.82 12.57 13.36
C THR A 199 -10.33 12.48 13.04
N VAL A 200 -9.88 11.31 12.61
CA VAL A 200 -8.52 11.12 12.08
C VAL A 200 -8.34 11.67 10.66
N TYR A 201 -9.42 12.11 10.01
CA TYR A 201 -9.40 12.69 8.67
C TYR A 201 -9.59 14.22 8.73
N PRO A 202 -8.53 14.99 9.02
CA PRO A 202 -8.64 16.44 9.10
C PRO A 202 -9.10 17.03 7.76
N GLY A 203 -10.07 17.94 7.85
CA GLY A 203 -10.68 18.59 6.69
C GLY A 203 -11.74 17.76 5.97
N ALA A 204 -12.12 16.59 6.49
CA ALA A 204 -13.20 15.81 5.91
C ALA A 204 -14.53 16.60 5.85
N PRO A 205 -15.36 16.38 4.82
CA PRO A 205 -16.72 16.91 4.81
C PRO A 205 -17.55 16.27 5.93
N THR A 206 -18.67 16.90 6.32
CA THR A 206 -19.50 16.41 7.42
C THR A 206 -20.94 16.12 7.02
N LEU A 207 -21.56 15.19 7.74
CA LEU A 207 -23.01 14.95 7.67
C LEU A 207 -23.81 16.21 8.03
N GLY A 208 -23.29 17.05 8.92
CA GLY A 208 -23.90 18.33 9.28
C GLY A 208 -23.98 19.30 8.09
N GLN A 209 -22.94 19.36 7.25
CA GLN A 209 -22.94 20.17 6.02
C GLN A 209 -24.00 19.67 5.03
N LEU A 210 -24.11 18.35 4.83
CA LEU A 210 -25.17 17.77 4.00
C LEU A 210 -26.56 18.11 4.57
N ALA A 211 -26.76 17.94 5.87
CA ALA A 211 -28.04 18.20 6.53
C ALA A 211 -28.48 19.67 6.40
N GLN A 212 -27.54 20.61 6.50
CA GLN A 212 -27.81 22.03 6.30
C GLN A 212 -28.24 22.34 4.85
N GLN A 213 -27.57 21.75 3.86
CA GLN A 213 -27.96 21.90 2.45
C GLN A 213 -29.35 21.30 2.18
N VAL A 214 -29.65 20.12 2.75
CA VAL A 214 -30.97 19.50 2.66
C VAL A 214 -32.04 20.40 3.28
N LYS A 215 -31.80 20.96 4.48
CA LYS A 215 -32.73 21.90 5.11
C LYS A 215 -32.99 23.11 4.22
N ALA A 216 -31.94 23.70 3.65
CA ALA A 216 -32.05 24.85 2.76
C ALA A 216 -32.88 24.53 1.50
N LYS A 217 -32.77 23.31 0.96
CA LYS A 217 -33.54 22.89 -0.23
C LYS A 217 -34.97 22.45 0.04
N LEU A 218 -35.24 21.80 1.17
CA LEU A 218 -36.58 21.28 1.48
C LEU A 218 -37.44 22.27 2.27
N GLY A 219 -36.85 23.26 2.96
CA GLY A 219 -37.59 24.18 3.81
C GLY A 219 -38.36 23.44 4.91
N ASN A 220 -39.70 23.47 4.82
CA ASN A 220 -40.60 22.81 5.77
C ASN A 220 -41.21 21.50 5.23
N THR A 221 -40.83 21.05 4.02
CA THR A 221 -41.26 19.75 3.51
C THR A 221 -40.75 18.64 4.44
N PRO A 222 -41.65 17.80 5.02
CA PRO A 222 -41.22 16.74 5.92
C PRO A 222 -40.46 15.63 5.21
N VAL A 223 -39.46 15.08 5.88
CA VAL A 223 -38.77 13.83 5.54
C VAL A 223 -39.33 12.72 6.42
N THR A 224 -39.85 11.67 5.81
CA THR A 224 -40.45 10.50 6.46
C THR A 224 -39.62 9.24 6.28
N THR A 225 -38.82 9.18 5.21
CA THR A 225 -37.93 8.05 4.90
C THR A 225 -36.57 8.56 4.46
N ILE A 226 -35.51 7.95 4.98
CA ILE A 226 -34.13 8.14 4.55
C ILE A 226 -33.64 6.82 3.99
N VAL A 227 -33.30 6.82 2.71
CA VAL A 227 -32.66 5.71 2.04
C VAL A 227 -31.16 5.81 2.24
N THR A 228 -30.50 4.70 2.56
CA THR A 228 -29.03 4.58 2.50
C THR A 228 -28.65 3.77 1.29
N ASP A 229 -27.95 4.39 0.36
CA ASP A 229 -27.51 3.79 -0.90
C ASP A 229 -25.98 3.67 -0.92
N ASP A 230 -25.50 2.43 -0.86
CA ASP A 230 -24.10 2.04 -0.98
C ASP A 230 -23.84 1.24 -2.27
N THR A 231 -24.74 1.28 -3.25
CA THR A 231 -24.69 0.43 -4.45
C THR A 231 -23.66 0.86 -5.50
N TYR A 232 -22.88 1.91 -5.20
CA TYR A 232 -21.78 2.35 -6.08
C TYR A 232 -20.77 1.21 -6.34
N TRP A 233 -20.60 0.28 -5.39
CA TRP A 233 -20.14 -1.09 -5.66
C TRP A 233 -20.96 -2.10 -4.84
N ASN A 234 -20.83 -3.39 -5.14
CA ASN A 234 -21.58 -4.44 -4.45
C ASN A 234 -20.99 -4.71 -3.05
N ASP A 235 -21.80 -4.54 -2.01
CA ASP A 235 -21.43 -4.74 -0.60
C ASP A 235 -21.32 -6.22 -0.21
N ALA A 236 -21.77 -7.16 -1.06
CA ALA A 236 -21.47 -8.58 -0.90
C ALA A 236 -19.95 -8.87 -0.97
N ASP A 237 -19.17 -7.93 -1.51
CA ASP A 237 -17.70 -7.96 -1.61
C ASP A 237 -17.02 -7.03 -0.58
N ALA A 238 -17.71 -6.71 0.52
CA ALA A 238 -17.22 -5.79 1.55
C ALA A 238 -16.14 -6.40 2.47
N TRP A 239 -15.93 -7.72 2.45
CA TRP A 239 -14.93 -8.40 3.28
C TRP A 239 -14.19 -9.47 2.47
N ASP A 240 -12.86 -9.36 2.38
CA ASP A 240 -12.04 -10.41 1.78
C ASP A 240 -11.93 -11.60 2.77
N PRO A 241 -12.24 -12.85 2.33
CA PRO A 241 -12.17 -14.02 3.20
C PRO A 241 -10.79 -14.34 3.78
N THR A 242 -9.72 -13.78 3.21
CA THR A 242 -8.34 -13.93 3.70
C THR A 242 -8.00 -12.97 4.83
N TRP A 243 -8.80 -11.92 5.06
CA TRP A 243 -8.58 -11.01 6.19
C TRP A 243 -9.02 -11.68 7.50
N PRO A 244 -8.15 -11.67 8.54
CA PRO A 244 -8.57 -12.08 9.87
C PRO A 244 -9.71 -11.19 10.36
N VAL A 245 -10.80 -11.79 10.86
CA VAL A 245 -11.93 -11.02 11.45
C VAL A 245 -11.47 -10.11 12.58
N SER A 246 -10.36 -10.47 13.25
CA SER A 246 -9.71 -9.62 14.25
C SER A 246 -9.28 -8.26 13.71
N GLU A 247 -8.91 -8.12 12.45
CA GLU A 247 -8.51 -6.82 11.87
C GLU A 247 -9.62 -5.77 11.97
N ARG A 248 -10.88 -6.22 11.96
CA ARG A 248 -12.05 -5.38 12.21
C ARG A 248 -12.20 -4.99 13.66
N THR A 249 -12.02 -5.93 14.58
CA THR A 249 -12.24 -5.70 16.02
C THR A 249 -11.07 -4.99 16.69
N ILE A 250 -9.84 -5.21 16.25
CA ILE A 250 -8.65 -4.49 16.72
C ILE A 250 -8.51 -3.14 15.99
N GLY A 251 -9.19 -2.95 14.86
CA GLY A 251 -9.45 -1.62 14.31
C GLY A 251 -8.52 -1.15 13.21
N TYR A 252 -7.99 -2.05 12.39
CA TYR A 252 -7.25 -1.70 11.19
C TYR A 252 -8.14 -1.67 9.94
N GLN A 253 -9.16 -2.55 9.87
CA GLN A 253 -9.93 -2.79 8.65
C GLN A 253 -11.45 -2.69 8.87
N PRO A 254 -12.20 -1.83 8.15
CA PRO A 254 -13.65 -1.87 8.15
C PRO A 254 -14.19 -2.85 7.10
N ASN A 255 -15.48 -3.15 7.15
CA ASN A 255 -16.19 -3.64 5.96
C ASN A 255 -16.11 -2.54 4.87
N VAL A 256 -15.70 -2.91 3.65
CA VAL A 256 -15.48 -1.99 2.53
C VAL A 256 -16.78 -1.71 1.80
N THR A 257 -17.56 -0.77 2.33
CA THR A 257 -18.84 -0.32 1.75
C THR A 257 -18.70 1.05 1.08
N ALA A 258 -19.55 1.36 0.09
CA ALA A 258 -19.48 2.66 -0.59
C ALA A 258 -20.04 3.82 0.23
N LEU A 259 -20.76 3.52 1.32
CA LEU A 259 -21.24 4.49 2.29
C LEU A 259 -20.76 4.10 3.68
N MET A 260 -19.93 4.97 4.28
CA MET A 260 -19.52 4.88 5.67
C MET A 260 -19.16 6.27 6.22
N VAL A 261 -19.01 6.36 7.54
CA VAL A 261 -18.67 7.60 8.24
C VAL A 261 -17.45 7.37 9.12
N ASP A 262 -16.49 8.30 9.09
CA ASP A 262 -15.24 8.29 9.88
C ASP A 262 -14.45 6.97 9.77
N GLY A 263 -14.50 6.33 8.60
CA GLY A 263 -13.88 5.04 8.34
C GLY A 263 -14.46 3.89 9.19
N ASP A 264 -15.70 4.06 9.64
CA ASP A 264 -16.46 3.16 10.52
C ASP A 264 -15.85 2.95 11.92
N ARG A 265 -15.05 3.92 12.39
CA ARG A 265 -14.42 3.85 13.71
C ARG A 265 -15.43 4.02 14.84
N ALA A 266 -15.35 3.16 15.86
CA ALA A 266 -16.11 3.36 17.10
C ALA A 266 -15.67 4.62 17.85
N ASN A 267 -14.37 4.95 17.81
CA ASN A 267 -13.81 6.24 18.19
C ASN A 267 -13.17 6.89 16.96
N PRO A 268 -13.91 7.77 16.27
CA PRO A 268 -13.41 8.52 15.10
C PRO A 268 -12.09 9.27 15.30
N GLY A 269 -11.74 9.69 16.52
CA GLY A 269 -10.50 10.39 16.82
C GLY A 269 -9.27 9.50 17.07
N ALA A 270 -9.43 8.17 17.06
CA ALA A 270 -8.35 7.22 17.31
C ALA A 270 -8.00 6.44 16.02
N ALA A 271 -6.74 6.50 15.58
CA ALA A 271 -6.29 5.84 14.34
C ALA A 271 -6.64 4.35 14.32
N THR A 272 -6.39 3.67 15.45
CA THR A 272 -6.76 2.27 15.70
C THR A 272 -7.98 2.24 16.62
N SER A 273 -9.10 1.80 16.08
CA SER A 273 -10.39 1.75 16.78
C SER A 273 -11.28 0.65 16.22
N PRO A 274 -11.99 -0.15 17.05
CA PRO A 274 -12.88 -1.18 16.55
C PRO A 274 -13.84 -0.66 15.47
N ARG A 275 -14.09 -1.49 14.46
CA ARG A 275 -15.04 -1.22 13.38
C ARG A 275 -16.35 -1.97 13.62
N SER A 276 -17.45 -1.45 13.11
CA SER A 276 -18.76 -2.11 13.22
C SER A 276 -18.92 -3.24 12.22
N THR A 277 -20.04 -3.95 12.29
CA THR A 277 -20.48 -4.89 11.24
C THR A 277 -21.43 -4.24 10.23
N ASP A 278 -21.92 -3.02 10.51
CA ASP A 278 -22.91 -2.32 9.69
C ASP A 278 -22.53 -0.82 9.51
N PRO A 279 -21.52 -0.52 8.68
CA PRO A 279 -21.11 0.86 8.41
C PRO A 279 -22.23 1.70 7.79
N VAL A 280 -23.08 1.08 6.97
CA VAL A 280 -24.14 1.73 6.19
C VAL A 280 -25.30 2.15 7.09
N GLY A 281 -25.78 1.24 7.94
CA GLY A 281 -26.83 1.57 8.93
C GLY A 281 -26.36 2.59 9.96
N ARG A 282 -25.07 2.54 10.35
CA ARG A 282 -24.45 3.59 11.18
C ARG A 282 -24.47 4.95 10.47
N ALA A 283 -24.06 5.00 9.20
CA ALA A 283 -24.09 6.24 8.41
C ALA A 283 -25.51 6.82 8.31
N GLY A 284 -26.51 5.97 8.02
CA GLY A 284 -27.92 6.39 7.98
C GLY A 284 -28.42 6.93 9.32
N SER A 285 -28.08 6.29 10.43
CA SER A 285 -28.47 6.71 11.78
C SER A 285 -27.86 8.06 12.18
N LEU A 286 -26.58 8.26 11.86
CA LEU A 286 -25.88 9.51 12.09
C LEU A 286 -26.41 10.63 11.18
N PHE A 287 -26.74 10.33 9.93
CA PHE A 287 -27.31 11.30 9.01
C PHE A 287 -28.72 11.74 9.42
N ARG A 288 -29.57 10.80 9.84
CA ARG A 288 -30.87 11.11 10.46
C ARG A 288 -30.73 12.09 11.63
N THR A 289 -29.72 11.86 12.47
CA THR A 289 -29.41 12.73 13.61
C THR A 289 -28.95 14.12 13.14
N ALA A 290 -28.07 14.19 12.14
CA ALA A 290 -27.63 15.45 11.55
C ALA A 290 -28.79 16.25 10.94
N LEU A 291 -29.71 15.60 10.23
CA LEU A 291 -30.92 16.21 9.66
C LEU A 291 -31.85 16.77 10.75
N ALA A 292 -32.07 16.00 11.83
CA ALA A 292 -32.86 16.45 12.97
C ALA A 292 -32.22 17.69 13.64
N ASN A 293 -30.90 17.66 13.85
CA ASN A 293 -30.15 18.79 14.41
C ASN A 293 -30.17 20.03 13.50
N ALA A 294 -30.22 19.84 12.18
CA ALA A 294 -30.38 20.93 11.21
C ALA A 294 -31.84 21.44 11.10
N GLY A 295 -32.79 20.86 11.83
CA GLY A 295 -34.19 21.27 11.83
C GLY A 295 -34.98 20.83 10.59
N VAL A 296 -34.58 19.75 9.91
CA VAL A 296 -35.37 19.14 8.83
C VAL A 296 -36.63 18.50 9.42
N ALA A 297 -37.80 18.94 8.96
CA ALA A 297 -39.09 18.49 9.50
C ALA A 297 -39.23 16.96 9.34
N GLY A 298 -39.72 16.27 10.37
CA GLY A 298 -39.94 14.81 10.36
C GLY A 298 -38.68 13.94 10.50
N ALA A 299 -37.48 14.49 10.29
CA ALA A 299 -36.24 13.70 10.20
C ALA A 299 -35.96 12.84 11.44
N ALA A 300 -36.22 13.34 12.65
CA ALA A 300 -35.98 12.59 13.89
C ALA A 300 -36.71 11.22 13.93
N ASN A 301 -37.86 11.13 13.26
CA ASN A 301 -38.71 9.93 13.21
C ASN A 301 -38.67 9.23 11.85
N ALA A 302 -37.80 9.66 10.94
CA ALA A 302 -37.72 9.09 9.60
C ALA A 302 -37.26 7.62 9.65
N GLN A 303 -37.91 6.79 8.84
CA GLN A 303 -37.54 5.39 8.67
C GLN A 303 -36.25 5.27 7.86
N LEU A 304 -35.37 4.35 8.26
CA LEU A 304 -34.15 4.04 7.50
C LEU A 304 -34.41 2.82 6.62
N VAL A 305 -34.08 2.92 5.33
CA VAL A 305 -34.23 1.81 4.38
C VAL A 305 -32.95 1.69 3.55
N LYS A 306 -32.35 0.50 3.50
CA LYS A 306 -31.20 0.25 2.61
C LYS A 306 -31.68 -0.20 1.24
N ARG A 307 -31.37 0.58 0.20
CA ARG A 307 -31.61 0.24 -1.21
C ARG A 307 -30.93 1.26 -2.13
N ALA A 308 -30.84 0.93 -3.42
CA ALA A 308 -30.52 1.92 -4.45
C ALA A 308 -31.52 3.09 -4.43
N THR A 309 -31.03 4.30 -4.67
CA THR A 309 -31.88 5.46 -4.92
C THR A 309 -32.64 5.26 -6.23
N THR A 310 -33.87 5.76 -6.27
CA THR A 310 -34.71 5.75 -7.48
C THR A 310 -34.74 7.11 -8.18
N SER A 311 -33.92 8.07 -7.72
CA SER A 311 -33.92 9.44 -8.21
C SER A 311 -32.51 9.94 -8.50
N SER A 312 -32.41 10.79 -9.52
CA SER A 312 -31.22 11.58 -9.86
C SER A 312 -31.31 13.04 -9.40
N ASP A 313 -32.42 13.45 -8.77
CA ASP A 313 -32.63 14.82 -8.27
C ASP A 313 -31.76 15.09 -7.03
N THR A 314 -30.53 15.55 -7.26
CA THR A 314 -29.56 15.83 -6.19
C THR A 314 -29.87 17.17 -5.51
N ILE A 315 -30.10 17.13 -4.19
CA ILE A 315 -30.44 18.31 -3.37
C ILE A 315 -29.34 18.73 -2.40
N ALA A 316 -28.34 17.88 -2.16
CA ALA A 316 -27.14 18.23 -1.40
C ALA A 316 -25.92 17.44 -1.88
N THR A 317 -24.74 18.02 -1.76
CA THR A 317 -23.47 17.38 -2.08
C THR A 317 -22.36 17.90 -1.18
N VAL A 318 -21.51 16.98 -0.72
CA VAL A 318 -20.20 17.30 -0.16
C VAL A 318 -19.16 16.47 -0.87
N SER A 319 -17.89 16.85 -0.76
CA SER A 319 -16.79 16.13 -1.42
C SER A 319 -15.63 15.95 -0.45
N SER A 320 -14.96 14.80 -0.56
CA SER A 320 -13.76 14.47 0.20
C SER A 320 -12.66 15.54 0.04
N GLN A 321 -11.64 15.47 0.88
CA GLN A 321 -10.34 16.07 0.56
C GLN A 321 -9.78 15.50 -0.76
N PRO A 322 -8.91 16.23 -1.48
CA PRO A 322 -8.42 15.75 -2.76
C PRO A 322 -7.57 14.50 -2.56
N VAL A 323 -7.52 13.62 -3.57
CA VAL A 323 -6.78 12.36 -3.53
C VAL A 323 -5.33 12.54 -3.05
N SER A 324 -4.67 13.64 -3.43
CA SER A 324 -3.34 14.01 -2.94
C SER A 324 -3.25 14.15 -1.41
N THR A 325 -4.21 14.83 -0.79
CA THR A 325 -4.33 14.92 0.68
C THR A 325 -4.63 13.57 1.30
N LEU A 326 -5.52 12.77 0.69
CA LEU A 326 -5.86 11.43 1.18
C LEU A 326 -4.64 10.50 1.14
N ILE A 327 -3.80 10.57 0.10
CA ILE A 327 -2.52 9.87 0.02
C ILE A 327 -1.58 10.31 1.14
N GLY A 328 -1.49 11.63 1.38
CA GLY A 328 -0.71 12.21 2.46
C GLY A 328 -1.16 11.79 3.87
N GLN A 329 -2.43 11.42 4.04
CA GLN A 329 -2.95 10.83 5.28
C GLN A 329 -2.73 9.31 5.32
N MET A 330 -2.91 8.62 4.19
CA MET A 330 -2.83 7.16 4.07
C MET A 330 -1.42 6.62 4.26
N ILE A 331 -0.43 7.16 3.54
CA ILE A 331 0.90 6.54 3.44
C ILE A 331 1.68 6.63 4.78
N PRO A 332 1.73 7.77 5.48
CA PRO A 332 2.42 7.87 6.77
C PRO A 332 1.80 7.03 7.89
N ASN A 333 0.45 6.96 7.91
CA ASN A 333 -0.31 6.26 8.95
C ASN A 333 -0.60 4.80 8.58
N SER A 334 -0.33 4.40 7.34
CA SER A 334 -0.65 3.09 6.79
C SER A 334 -2.14 2.74 6.86
N ASP A 335 -3.03 3.72 6.63
CA ASP A 335 -4.48 3.56 6.79
C ASP A 335 -5.06 2.59 5.75
N ASN A 336 -5.58 1.43 6.18
CA ASN A 336 -6.17 0.45 5.27
C ASN A 336 -7.51 0.92 4.69
N THR A 337 -8.29 1.70 5.44
CA THR A 337 -9.59 2.21 5.00
C THR A 337 -9.45 3.10 3.77
N LEU A 338 -8.49 4.03 3.80
CA LEU A 338 -8.19 4.88 2.65
C LEU A 338 -7.66 4.09 1.46
N ALA A 339 -6.88 3.02 1.71
CA ALA A 339 -6.32 2.20 0.65
C ALA A 339 -7.40 1.39 -0.09
N GLU A 340 -8.32 0.75 0.65
CA GLU A 340 -9.44 0.05 0.02
C GLU A 340 -10.35 1.02 -0.73
N MET A 341 -10.70 2.16 -0.12
CA MET A 341 -11.47 3.21 -0.79
C MET A 341 -10.85 3.59 -2.14
N LEU A 342 -9.57 3.96 -2.16
CA LEU A 342 -8.90 4.41 -3.38
C LEU A 342 -8.80 3.28 -4.43
N ALA A 343 -8.61 2.03 -4.00
CA ALA A 343 -8.59 0.88 -4.90
C ALA A 343 -9.95 0.66 -5.59
N ARG A 344 -11.02 0.69 -4.80
CA ARG A 344 -12.41 0.45 -5.26
C ARG A 344 -12.87 1.56 -6.20
N ILE A 345 -12.58 2.82 -5.85
CA ILE A 345 -12.90 3.98 -6.69
C ILE A 345 -12.09 3.98 -7.97
N SER A 346 -10.79 3.66 -7.92
CA SER A 346 -9.97 3.52 -9.14
C SER A 346 -10.53 2.43 -10.07
N SER A 347 -11.05 1.33 -9.51
CA SER A 347 -11.75 0.32 -10.31
C SER A 347 -13.04 0.88 -10.94
N LYS A 348 -13.89 1.58 -10.18
CA LYS A 348 -15.12 2.19 -10.71
C LYS A 348 -14.84 3.21 -11.83
N GLU A 349 -13.94 4.14 -11.57
CA GLU A 349 -13.64 5.25 -12.48
C GLU A 349 -12.84 4.81 -13.73
N SER A 350 -12.20 3.64 -13.68
CA SER A 350 -11.61 3.00 -14.87
C SER A 350 -12.63 2.17 -15.69
N GLY A 351 -13.93 2.24 -15.35
CA GLY A 351 -15.01 1.55 -16.06
C GLY A 351 -15.28 0.12 -15.59
N SER A 352 -14.63 -0.33 -14.52
CA SER A 352 -14.94 -1.61 -13.85
C SER A 352 -16.04 -1.44 -12.80
N ASN A 353 -16.31 -2.49 -12.02
CA ASN A 353 -17.45 -2.53 -11.10
C ASN A 353 -17.08 -2.25 -9.62
N GLY A 354 -15.83 -1.88 -9.32
CA GLY A 354 -15.39 -1.64 -7.94
C GLY A 354 -15.17 -2.92 -7.13
N SER A 355 -15.15 -4.10 -7.73
CA SER A 355 -14.95 -5.38 -7.01
C SER A 355 -13.47 -5.72 -6.80
N ALA A 356 -13.17 -6.56 -5.80
CA ALA A 356 -11.84 -7.08 -5.52
C ALA A 356 -11.27 -7.84 -6.72
N VAL A 357 -12.13 -8.61 -7.40
CA VAL A 357 -11.74 -9.40 -8.58
C VAL A 357 -11.30 -8.54 -9.77
N SER A 358 -11.73 -7.27 -9.83
CA SER A 358 -11.29 -6.33 -10.86
C SER A 358 -9.93 -5.68 -10.59
N LEU A 359 -9.42 -5.74 -9.35
CA LEU A 359 -8.27 -4.92 -8.95
C LEU A 359 -6.99 -5.29 -9.72
N THR A 360 -6.74 -6.57 -9.97
CA THR A 360 -5.52 -7.00 -10.68
C THR A 360 -5.43 -6.38 -12.07
N SER A 361 -6.50 -6.44 -12.87
CA SER A 361 -6.49 -5.88 -14.24
C SER A 361 -6.42 -4.36 -14.23
N VAL A 362 -7.12 -3.70 -13.30
CA VAL A 362 -7.08 -2.24 -13.12
C VAL A 362 -5.68 -1.76 -12.77
N TYR A 363 -5.01 -2.43 -11.83
CA TYR A 363 -3.66 -2.08 -11.42
C TYR A 363 -2.66 -2.33 -12.55
N GLN A 364 -2.79 -3.45 -13.28
CA GLN A 364 -1.94 -3.72 -14.44
C GLN A 364 -2.07 -2.63 -15.51
N ALA A 365 -3.30 -2.23 -15.85
CA ALA A 365 -3.53 -1.18 -16.84
C ALA A 365 -2.95 0.18 -16.38
N ALA A 366 -3.20 0.56 -15.11
CA ALA A 366 -2.75 1.82 -14.56
C ALA A 366 -1.21 1.89 -14.42
N LEU A 367 -0.59 0.85 -13.86
CA LEU A 367 0.85 0.82 -13.58
C LEU A 367 1.70 0.76 -14.85
N LYS A 368 1.19 0.11 -15.93
CA LYS A 368 1.84 0.13 -17.24
C LYS A 368 2.07 1.55 -17.76
N SER A 369 1.22 2.51 -17.39
CA SER A 369 1.38 3.91 -17.79
C SER A 369 2.65 4.56 -17.22
N TYR A 370 3.23 4.03 -16.14
CA TYR A 370 4.50 4.49 -15.58
C TYR A 370 5.73 3.81 -16.19
N GLY A 371 5.55 2.93 -17.18
CA GLY A 371 6.65 2.21 -17.82
C GLY A 371 7.23 1.06 -16.99
N VAL A 372 6.52 0.61 -15.97
CA VAL A 372 6.82 -0.64 -15.25
C VAL A 372 6.04 -1.80 -15.87
N ASP A 373 6.64 -2.99 -15.96
CA ASP A 373 5.96 -4.19 -16.44
C ASP A 373 5.14 -4.82 -15.29
N PRO A 374 3.81 -4.76 -15.32
CA PRO A 374 2.97 -5.28 -14.25
C PRO A 374 2.61 -6.75 -14.47
N ALA A 375 3.24 -7.45 -15.43
CA ALA A 375 3.08 -8.87 -15.61
C ALA A 375 3.38 -9.63 -14.30
N GLY A 376 2.48 -10.53 -13.92
CA GLY A 376 2.65 -11.38 -12.74
C GLY A 376 2.25 -10.79 -11.40
N ILE A 377 1.80 -9.52 -11.32
CA ILE A 377 1.19 -9.00 -10.09
C ILE A 377 -0.19 -9.63 -9.88
N VAL A 378 -0.50 -9.96 -8.62
CA VAL A 378 -1.83 -10.38 -8.17
C VAL A 378 -2.27 -9.43 -7.07
N ILE A 379 -3.39 -8.74 -7.29
CA ILE A 379 -3.98 -7.76 -6.38
C ILE A 379 -5.36 -8.27 -5.97
N LYS A 380 -5.49 -8.56 -4.68
CA LYS A 380 -6.73 -8.99 -4.02
C LYS A 380 -7.37 -7.86 -3.25
N ASP A 381 -6.56 -6.97 -2.69
CA ASP A 381 -7.01 -5.78 -2.00
C ASP A 381 -6.10 -4.57 -2.22
N GLY A 382 -6.56 -3.40 -1.80
CA GLY A 382 -5.79 -2.16 -1.92
C GLY A 382 -4.81 -1.91 -0.77
N SER A 383 -5.09 -2.49 0.40
CA SER A 383 -4.38 -2.23 1.64
C SER A 383 -3.15 -3.10 1.82
N GLY A 384 -3.12 -4.28 1.23
CA GLY A 384 -2.08 -5.28 1.45
C GLY A 384 -2.35 -6.21 2.65
N GLU A 385 -3.56 -6.20 3.20
CA GLU A 385 -3.97 -7.06 4.32
C GLU A 385 -4.17 -8.52 3.86
N SER A 386 -4.62 -8.70 2.62
CA SER A 386 -4.75 -10.01 2.02
C SER A 386 -3.38 -10.65 1.79
N ALA A 387 -3.16 -11.80 2.43
CA ALA A 387 -2.00 -12.66 2.19
C ALA A 387 -1.97 -13.25 0.77
N ALA A 388 -3.07 -13.13 0.01
CA ALA A 388 -3.17 -13.60 -1.37
C ALA A 388 -2.75 -12.53 -2.41
N ASN A 389 -2.38 -11.33 -1.97
CA ASN A 389 -1.60 -10.42 -2.82
C ASN A 389 -0.24 -11.04 -3.17
N ALA A 390 0.21 -10.85 -4.40
CA ALA A 390 1.52 -11.31 -4.84
C ALA A 390 2.18 -10.25 -5.72
N VAL A 391 3.24 -9.62 -5.23
CA VAL A 391 4.04 -8.64 -5.98
C VAL A 391 5.52 -8.89 -5.66
N SER A 392 6.39 -8.88 -6.65
CA SER A 392 7.81 -9.16 -6.45
C SER A 392 8.57 -7.93 -5.90
N PRO A 393 9.65 -8.12 -5.12
CA PRO A 393 10.55 -7.03 -4.75
C PRO A 393 11.06 -6.23 -5.95
N ASN A 394 11.37 -6.91 -7.05
CA ASN A 394 11.79 -6.32 -8.31
C ASN A 394 10.78 -5.28 -8.81
N PHE A 395 9.49 -5.66 -8.87
CA PHE A 395 8.43 -4.76 -9.33
C PHE A 395 8.35 -3.48 -8.47
N VAL A 396 8.38 -3.64 -7.14
CA VAL A 396 8.32 -2.49 -6.22
C VAL A 396 9.54 -1.59 -6.39
N ALA A 397 10.74 -2.14 -6.54
CA ALA A 397 11.95 -1.34 -6.76
C ALA A 397 11.91 -0.55 -8.08
N HIS A 398 11.34 -1.13 -9.16
CA HIS A 398 11.13 -0.43 -10.43
C HIS A 398 10.07 0.67 -10.33
N LEU A 399 8.95 0.41 -9.64
CA LEU A 399 7.96 1.45 -9.35
C LEU A 399 8.61 2.62 -8.59
N MET A 400 9.47 2.31 -7.62
CA MET A 400 10.15 3.34 -6.82
C MET A 400 11.08 4.24 -7.63
N VAL A 401 11.56 3.81 -8.81
CA VAL A 401 12.31 4.70 -9.72
C VAL A 401 11.42 5.81 -10.24
N GLN A 402 10.19 5.46 -10.63
CA GLN A 402 9.20 6.42 -11.12
C GLN A 402 8.69 7.32 -10.01
N VAL A 403 8.50 6.75 -8.82
CA VAL A 403 8.09 7.51 -7.62
C VAL A 403 9.12 8.57 -7.27
N GLN A 404 10.38 8.20 -7.07
CA GLN A 404 11.41 9.15 -6.69
C GLN A 404 11.68 10.22 -7.77
N ALA A 405 11.42 9.91 -9.04
CA ALA A 405 11.51 10.86 -10.14
C ALA A 405 10.30 11.82 -10.22
N GLY A 406 9.24 11.56 -9.44
CA GLY A 406 8.00 12.33 -9.48
C GLY A 406 7.17 12.13 -10.75
N ALA A 407 7.41 11.05 -11.49
CA ALA A 407 6.83 10.83 -12.81
C ALA A 407 5.29 10.85 -12.77
N LYS A 408 4.66 11.61 -13.67
CA LYS A 408 3.21 11.67 -13.87
C LYS A 408 2.41 11.78 -12.54
N GLY A 409 2.84 12.68 -11.66
CA GLY A 409 2.16 12.96 -10.38
C GLY A 409 2.61 12.11 -9.18
N LEU A 410 3.47 11.10 -9.39
CA LEU A 410 3.99 10.24 -8.32
C LEU A 410 4.84 10.97 -7.27
N GLY A 411 5.20 12.24 -7.51
CA GLY A 411 5.82 13.09 -6.49
C GLY A 411 4.96 13.21 -5.22
N THR A 412 3.64 13.08 -5.37
CA THR A 412 2.70 12.99 -4.24
C THR A 412 3.03 11.80 -3.33
N LEU A 413 3.27 10.62 -3.91
CA LEU A 413 3.67 9.43 -3.16
C LEU A 413 5.07 9.61 -2.58
N ALA A 414 6.02 10.11 -3.37
CA ALA A 414 7.40 10.31 -2.92
C ALA A 414 7.48 11.19 -1.66
N ASN A 415 6.69 12.26 -1.62
CA ASN A 415 6.62 13.20 -0.50
C ASN A 415 5.89 12.62 0.73
N ALA A 416 5.00 11.64 0.52
CA ALA A 416 4.21 11.04 1.60
C ALA A 416 4.92 9.87 2.29
N LEU A 417 5.99 9.30 1.69
CA LEU A 417 6.69 8.16 2.26
C LEU A 417 7.29 8.48 3.65
N PRO A 418 7.11 7.59 4.65
CA PRO A 418 7.82 7.68 5.93
C PRO A 418 9.34 7.77 5.73
N VAL A 419 10.00 8.55 6.59
CA VAL A 419 11.45 8.74 6.58
C VAL A 419 12.06 8.07 7.80
N SER A 420 13.12 7.28 7.60
CA SER A 420 13.83 6.53 8.65
C SER A 420 14.15 7.38 9.87
N GLY A 421 13.57 7.03 11.01
CA GLY A 421 13.83 7.72 12.27
C GLY A 421 13.19 9.09 12.42
N GLN A 422 12.38 9.55 11.47
CA GLN A 422 11.83 10.90 11.46
C GLN A 422 10.30 10.96 11.41
N SER A 423 9.66 10.17 10.55
CA SER A 423 8.22 10.31 10.29
C SER A 423 7.50 8.98 10.06
N GLY A 424 6.17 9.03 10.20
CA GLY A 424 5.27 7.90 9.95
C GLY A 424 5.67 6.63 10.70
N THR A 425 5.41 5.48 10.08
CA THR A 425 5.73 4.15 10.64
C THR A 425 7.23 3.87 10.77
N LEU A 426 8.11 4.77 10.34
CA LEU A 426 9.56 4.66 10.50
C LEU A 426 10.13 5.56 11.61
N ALA A 427 9.32 6.41 12.26
CA ALA A 427 9.79 7.43 13.20
C ALA A 427 10.64 6.87 14.36
N SER A 428 10.29 5.70 14.88
CA SER A 428 10.99 5.03 15.99
C SER A 428 11.99 3.95 15.55
N ARG A 429 12.17 3.75 14.24
CA ARG A 429 13.08 2.73 13.67
C ARG A 429 14.47 3.29 13.38
N PHE A 430 15.38 2.42 12.93
CA PHE A 430 16.77 2.78 12.61
C PHE A 430 17.50 3.37 13.82
N THR A 431 17.61 2.59 14.90
CA THR A 431 18.33 2.94 16.14
C THR A 431 19.64 2.16 16.26
N GLY A 432 20.46 2.47 17.27
CA GLY A 432 21.73 1.78 17.50
C GLY A 432 22.66 1.85 16.28
N ALA A 433 23.24 0.72 15.88
CA ALA A 433 24.11 0.65 14.71
C ALA A 433 23.42 1.06 13.39
N ASN A 434 22.10 0.89 13.30
CA ASN A 434 21.32 1.25 12.12
C ASN A 434 21.03 2.77 12.04
N ALA A 435 21.40 3.54 13.08
CA ALA A 435 21.18 4.99 13.12
C ALA A 435 21.90 5.75 12.01
N VAL A 436 22.93 5.17 11.40
CA VAL A 436 23.66 5.72 10.24
C VAL A 436 22.75 6.02 9.05
N ALA A 437 21.61 5.30 8.93
CA ALA A 437 20.66 5.47 7.83
C ALA A 437 19.44 6.34 8.19
N ARG A 438 19.41 6.99 9.37
CA ARG A 438 18.32 7.90 9.75
C ARG A 438 18.26 9.12 8.84
N GLY A 439 17.06 9.48 8.37
CA GLY A 439 16.85 10.58 7.44
C GLY A 439 17.23 10.27 5.99
N LYS A 440 17.60 9.01 5.68
CA LYS A 440 18.15 8.61 4.38
C LYS A 440 17.31 7.57 3.65
N VAL A 441 16.37 6.95 4.34
CA VAL A 441 15.48 5.92 3.77
C VAL A 441 14.07 6.47 3.76
N HIS A 442 13.48 6.56 2.57
CA HIS A 442 12.10 6.99 2.36
C HIS A 442 11.34 5.76 1.88
N ALA A 443 10.54 5.16 2.77
CA ALA A 443 10.00 3.83 2.50
C ALA A 443 8.67 3.56 3.18
N LYS A 444 7.85 2.75 2.53
CA LYS A 444 6.62 2.21 3.09
C LYS A 444 6.94 0.90 3.81
N THR A 445 6.47 0.78 5.05
CA THR A 445 6.47 -0.47 5.80
C THR A 445 5.26 -1.33 5.43
N GLY A 446 5.38 -2.65 5.51
CA GLY A 446 4.26 -3.59 5.49
C GLY A 446 4.40 -4.66 6.57
N TRP A 447 3.27 -5.09 7.11
CA TRP A 447 3.18 -6.16 8.08
C TRP A 447 1.81 -6.85 7.97
N ILE A 448 1.85 -8.17 7.93
CA ILE A 448 0.77 -9.12 8.21
C ILE A 448 1.40 -10.33 8.91
N ASP A 449 0.62 -11.27 9.42
CA ASP A 449 1.15 -12.41 10.17
C ASP A 449 2.21 -13.24 9.40
N SER A 450 2.06 -13.34 8.07
CA SER A 450 2.97 -14.10 7.22
C SER A 450 4.15 -13.31 6.65
N ALA A 451 4.18 -11.98 6.81
CA ALA A 451 5.21 -11.15 6.17
C ALA A 451 5.48 -9.80 6.84
N ASN A 452 6.75 -9.40 6.82
CA ASN A 452 7.21 -8.06 7.14
C ASN A 452 7.98 -7.50 5.96
N THR A 453 7.64 -6.30 5.49
CA THR A 453 8.18 -5.76 4.25
C THR A 453 8.59 -4.29 4.42
N LEU A 454 9.55 -3.88 3.60
CA LEU A 454 9.99 -2.50 3.48
C LEU A 454 10.35 -2.22 2.02
N GLY A 455 9.72 -1.22 1.41
CA GLY A 455 10.00 -0.84 0.02
C GLY A 455 10.02 0.68 -0.15
N GLY A 456 10.98 1.18 -0.93
CA GLY A 456 11.21 2.62 -1.06
C GLY A 456 12.50 2.97 -1.81
N TYR A 457 13.07 4.12 -1.44
CA TYR A 457 14.35 4.58 -1.96
C TYR A 457 15.29 5.07 -0.85
N ILE A 458 16.58 5.05 -1.14
CA ILE A 458 17.68 5.33 -0.21
C ILE A 458 18.57 6.41 -0.83
N ASP A 459 18.76 7.50 -0.09
CA ASP A 459 19.85 8.46 -0.28
C ASP A 459 21.14 7.86 0.27
N ALA A 460 21.89 7.12 -0.54
CA ALA A 460 23.05 6.35 -0.09
C ALA A 460 24.23 7.22 0.35
N ALA A 461 25.13 6.63 1.15
CA ALA A 461 26.27 7.33 1.74
C ALA A 461 27.26 7.89 0.69
N ASP A 462 27.34 7.26 -0.49
CA ASP A 462 28.19 7.69 -1.61
C ASP A 462 27.52 8.74 -2.51
N GLY A 463 26.33 9.23 -2.13
CA GLY A 463 25.54 10.20 -2.88
C GLY A 463 24.69 9.60 -4.00
N SER A 464 24.75 8.28 -4.22
CA SER A 464 23.85 7.62 -5.16
C SER A 464 22.43 7.48 -4.60
N ARG A 465 21.44 7.44 -5.50
CA ARG A 465 20.05 7.15 -5.16
C ARG A 465 19.75 5.71 -5.53
N LEU A 466 19.35 4.91 -4.54
CA LEU A 466 18.98 3.51 -4.74
C LEU A 466 17.48 3.31 -4.55
N THR A 467 16.87 2.40 -5.30
CA THR A 467 15.52 1.90 -5.03
C THR A 467 15.59 0.47 -4.56
N PHE A 468 14.66 0.07 -3.70
CA PHE A 468 14.70 -1.26 -3.10
C PHE A 468 13.32 -1.77 -2.66
N ALA A 469 13.26 -3.08 -2.48
CA ALA A 469 12.25 -3.74 -1.68
C ALA A 469 12.86 -4.95 -0.97
N PHE A 470 12.50 -5.15 0.30
CA PHE A 470 12.97 -6.21 1.17
C PHE A 470 11.80 -6.85 1.90
N TYR A 471 11.62 -8.15 1.71
CA TYR A 471 10.55 -8.94 2.31
C TYR A 471 11.14 -10.02 3.22
N ALA A 472 10.72 -10.00 4.47
CA ALA A 472 10.97 -11.04 5.45
C ALA A 472 9.72 -11.91 5.58
N ILE A 473 9.70 -13.03 4.88
CA ILE A 473 8.54 -13.94 4.80
C ILE A 473 8.63 -15.01 5.88
N GLY A 474 7.50 -15.28 6.56
CA GLY A 474 7.39 -16.31 7.61
C GLY A 474 8.15 -15.98 8.90
N SER A 475 8.58 -14.72 9.08
CA SER A 475 9.29 -14.27 10.27
C SER A 475 8.38 -13.47 11.19
N SER A 476 8.57 -13.64 12.50
CA SER A 476 7.85 -12.83 13.49
C SER A 476 8.25 -11.36 13.37
N ARG A 477 7.29 -10.46 13.61
CA ARG A 477 7.54 -9.01 13.53
C ARG A 477 8.70 -8.56 14.42
N ALA A 478 8.82 -9.12 15.62
CA ALA A 478 9.89 -8.79 16.55
C ALA A 478 11.29 -9.11 16.01
N ALA A 479 11.44 -10.21 15.26
CA ALA A 479 12.71 -10.59 14.64
C ALA A 479 12.94 -9.86 13.30
N ALA A 480 11.88 -9.66 12.51
CA ALA A 480 11.98 -9.10 11.17
C ALA A 480 12.33 -7.61 11.14
N LEU A 481 11.72 -6.79 12.01
CA LEU A 481 11.95 -5.34 12.00
C LEU A 481 13.43 -4.93 12.16
N PRO A 482 14.17 -5.41 13.19
CA PRO A 482 15.59 -5.06 13.32
C PRO A 482 16.46 -5.61 12.18
N ALA A 483 16.12 -6.79 11.64
CA ALA A 483 16.85 -7.38 10.52
C ALA A 483 16.63 -6.61 9.21
N LEU A 484 15.40 -6.16 8.94
CA LEU A 484 15.08 -5.28 7.81
C LEU A 484 15.79 -3.92 7.95
N ASP A 485 15.83 -3.34 9.14
CA ASP A 485 16.59 -2.10 9.38
C ASP A 485 18.08 -2.30 9.10
N ALA A 486 18.65 -3.44 9.54
CA ALA A 486 20.07 -3.74 9.37
C ALA A 486 20.48 -3.93 7.90
N VAL A 487 19.73 -4.74 7.13
CA VAL A 487 20.02 -4.92 5.70
C VAL A 487 19.83 -3.61 4.92
N THR A 488 18.87 -2.77 5.32
CA THR A 488 18.65 -1.45 4.72
C THR A 488 19.79 -0.48 5.06
N ALA A 489 20.24 -0.44 6.31
CA ALA A 489 21.37 0.40 6.72
C ALA A 489 22.70 -0.04 6.08
N ALA A 490 22.89 -1.35 5.91
CA ALA A 490 24.03 -1.88 5.16
C ALA A 490 23.97 -1.48 3.68
N THR A 491 22.78 -1.53 3.06
CA THR A 491 22.55 -1.07 1.68
C THR A 491 22.86 0.42 1.52
N TYR A 492 22.39 1.26 2.45
CA TYR A 492 22.75 2.68 2.53
C TYR A 492 24.27 2.90 2.58
N SER A 493 24.97 2.10 3.38
CA SER A 493 26.42 2.23 3.59
C SER A 493 27.22 1.79 2.37
N CYS A 494 26.75 0.76 1.65
CA CYS A 494 27.39 0.27 0.42
C CYS A 494 27.20 1.22 -0.77
N GLY A 495 26.03 1.83 -0.92
CA GLY A 495 25.71 2.66 -2.08
C GLY A 495 25.85 1.91 -3.41
N SER A 496 26.35 2.59 -4.44
CA SER A 496 26.60 2.02 -5.77
C SER A 496 27.75 1.01 -5.80
N LYS A 497 28.53 0.88 -4.72
CA LYS A 497 29.56 -0.18 -4.60
C LYS A 497 28.98 -1.53 -4.19
N LEU A 498 27.67 -1.62 -3.97
CA LEU A 498 26.98 -2.85 -3.61
C LEU A 498 27.12 -3.92 -4.70
N THR A 499 27.65 -5.08 -4.32
CA THR A 499 27.74 -6.30 -5.11
C THR A 499 27.02 -7.44 -4.38
N GLY A 500 26.35 -8.29 -5.13
CA GLY A 500 25.64 -9.43 -4.55
C GLY A 500 24.62 -10.05 -5.50
N SER A 501 25.05 -10.35 -6.72
CA SER A 501 24.38 -11.36 -7.55
C SER A 501 24.11 -12.63 -6.75
#